data_AF-A0A382ZH16-F1
#
_entry.id   AF-A0A382ZH16-F1
#
_cell.length_a   1.000
_cell.length_b   1.000
_cell.length_c   1.000
_cell.angle_alpha   90.00
_cell.angle_beta   90.00
_cell.angle_gamma   90.00
#
_symmetry.space_group_name_H-M   'P 1'
#
loop_
_entity.id
_entity.type
_entity.pdbx_description
1 polymer ?
#
loop_
_entity_poly.entity_id
_entity_poly.type
_entity_poly.pdbx_seq_one_letter_code
_entity_poly.pdbx_strand_id
1 'polypeptide(L)'
;MSVSCYVSPHLTFNITTQSNNLTYLCEYSERQEYIYNLIKELHDSGLSYRKITKYLNDREILTHRGKKWGETGNSVHSVLKRKHQRDSRIHKLRNKEYKTRYSNFQIEYLRN
;
A
#
# COMPACT_ATOMS: atom_id res chain seq x y z
N MET A 1 15.10 -43.29 -46.40
CA MET A 1 14.25 -42.09 -46.54
C MET A 1 14.84 -41.01 -45.65
N SER A 2 15.44 -39.98 -46.25
CA SER A 2 16.09 -38.89 -45.51
C SER A 2 15.03 -38.00 -44.88
N VAL A 3 15.02 -37.88 -43.55
CA VAL A 3 14.22 -36.90 -42.84
C VAL A 3 14.77 -35.53 -43.19
N SER A 4 14.02 -34.75 -43.98
CA SER A 4 14.33 -33.34 -44.22
C SER A 4 14.20 -32.61 -42.88
N CYS A 5 15.33 -32.20 -42.29
CA CYS A 5 15.32 -31.39 -41.08
C CYS A 5 15.01 -29.94 -41.51
N TYR A 6 13.84 -29.44 -41.12
CA TYR A 6 13.45 -28.06 -41.36
C TYR A 6 13.96 -27.19 -40.21
N VAL A 7 14.67 -26.11 -40.54
CA VAL A 7 15.23 -25.17 -39.56
C VAL A 7 14.42 -23.89 -39.63
N SER A 8 13.80 -23.47 -38.52
CA SER A 8 13.00 -22.25 -38.44
C SER A 8 13.68 -21.18 -37.60
N PRO A 9 13.76 -19.91 -38.07
CA PRO A 9 14.26 -18.80 -37.27
C PRO A 9 13.25 -18.39 -36.19
N HIS A 10 13.73 -18.12 -34.98
CA HIS A 10 12.96 -17.67 -33.83
C HIS A 10 13.61 -16.43 -33.24
N LEU A 11 12.83 -15.38 -32.97
CA LEU A 11 13.31 -14.23 -32.20
C LEU A 11 13.19 -14.54 -30.70
N THR A 12 14.32 -14.63 -30.01
CA THR A 12 14.39 -14.80 -28.56
C THR A 12 14.78 -13.48 -27.91
N PHE A 13 14.17 -13.16 -26.78
CA PHE A 13 14.51 -11.99 -25.96
C PHE A 13 13.96 -12.15 -24.55
N ASN A 14 14.52 -11.40 -23.61
CA ASN A 14 14.09 -11.38 -22.23
C ASN A 14 13.20 -10.16 -21.96
N ILE A 15 12.11 -10.40 -21.22
CA ILE A 15 11.23 -9.35 -20.68
C ILE A 15 11.35 -9.38 -19.17
N THR A 16 11.79 -8.27 -18.57
CA THR A 16 11.79 -8.10 -17.10
C THR A 16 10.76 -7.07 -16.69
N THR A 17 9.82 -7.50 -15.84
CA THR A 17 8.82 -6.65 -15.20
C THR A 17 8.98 -6.70 -13.69
N GLN A 18 8.67 -5.59 -13.01
CA GLN A 18 8.69 -5.53 -11.55
C GLN A 18 7.40 -4.91 -11.01
N SER A 19 6.86 -5.50 -9.96
CA SER A 19 5.76 -4.95 -9.19
C SER A 19 6.00 -5.22 -7.71
N ASN A 20 5.71 -4.26 -6.84
CA ASN A 20 5.75 -4.45 -5.39
C ASN A 20 4.37 -4.81 -4.82
N ASN A 21 3.34 -4.86 -5.67
CA ASN A 21 1.96 -5.19 -5.30
C ASN A 21 1.72 -6.71 -5.34
N LEU A 22 2.55 -7.48 -4.60
CA LEU A 22 2.56 -8.95 -4.68
C LEU A 22 1.93 -9.65 -3.47
N THR A 23 1.54 -8.91 -2.43
CA THR A 23 1.01 -9.47 -1.17
C THR A 23 -0.28 -8.78 -0.78
N TYR A 24 -1.13 -9.41 0.04
CA TYR A 24 -2.37 -8.76 0.50
C TYR A 24 -2.09 -7.42 1.24
N LEU A 25 -2.86 -6.38 0.90
CA LEU A 25 -2.91 -5.13 1.66
C LEU A 25 -4.16 -5.14 2.51
N CYS A 26 -3.99 -5.32 3.83
CA CYS A 26 -5.10 -5.19 4.77
C CYS A 26 -5.81 -3.86 4.59
N GLU A 27 -7.10 -3.89 4.27
CA GLU A 27 -7.94 -2.73 4.04
C GLU A 27 -8.05 -1.86 5.30
N TYR A 28 -8.25 -0.55 5.09
CA TYR A 28 -8.53 0.36 6.19
C TYR A 28 -10.04 0.44 6.33
N SER A 29 -10.57 -0.09 7.43
CA SER A 29 -12.02 -0.18 7.61
C SER A 29 -12.69 1.20 7.63
N GLU A 30 -13.95 1.27 7.21
CA GLU A 30 -14.75 2.51 7.23
C GLU A 30 -14.74 3.19 8.60
N ARG A 31 -14.86 2.40 9.68
CA ARG A 31 -14.77 2.93 11.05
C ARG A 31 -13.40 3.56 11.35
N GLN A 32 -12.31 2.96 10.88
CA GLN A 32 -10.98 3.52 11.07
C GLN A 32 -10.82 4.82 10.29
N GLU A 33 -11.34 4.88 9.06
CA GLU A 33 -11.36 6.09 8.23
C GLU A 33 -12.18 7.21 8.88
N TYR A 34 -13.38 6.91 9.36
CA TYR A 34 -14.21 7.86 10.12
C TYR A 34 -13.48 8.42 11.34
N ILE A 35 -12.90 7.55 12.19
CA ILE A 35 -12.16 7.99 13.39
C ILE A 35 -10.95 8.85 13.02
N TYR A 36 -10.22 8.48 11.96
CA TYR A 36 -9.09 9.27 11.48
C TYR A 36 -9.54 10.66 11.03
N ASN A 37 -10.58 10.75 10.20
CA ASN A 37 -11.09 12.02 9.68
C ASN A 37 -11.60 12.92 10.81
N LEU A 38 -12.37 12.37 11.75
CA LEU A 38 -12.84 13.11 12.92
C LEU A 38 -11.66 13.66 13.74
N ILE A 39 -10.66 12.83 14.05
CA ILE A 39 -9.47 13.26 14.80
C ILE A 39 -8.71 14.35 14.04
N LYS A 40 -8.57 14.19 12.72
CA LYS A 40 -7.88 15.14 11.86
C LYS A 40 -8.60 16.48 11.84
N GLU A 41 -9.90 16.50 11.59
CA GLU A 41 -10.71 17.73 11.58
C GLU A 41 -10.62 18.49 12.91
N LEU A 42 -10.75 17.78 14.05
CA LEU A 42 -10.62 18.39 15.37
C LEU A 42 -9.21 18.94 15.62
N HIS A 43 -8.18 18.24 15.16
CA HIS A 43 -6.80 18.69 15.31
C HIS A 43 -6.50 19.89 14.41
N ASP A 44 -6.97 19.87 13.17
CA ASP A 44 -6.82 20.94 12.18
C ASP A 44 -7.61 22.19 12.61
N SER A 45 -8.70 22.03 13.37
CA SER A 45 -9.40 23.13 14.05
C SER A 45 -8.70 23.64 15.33
N GLY A 46 -7.49 23.16 15.64
CA GLY A 46 -6.65 23.65 16.73
C GLY A 46 -6.85 22.96 18.09
N LEU A 47 -7.59 21.85 18.18
CA LEU A 47 -7.69 21.12 19.45
C LEU A 47 -6.40 20.33 19.73
N SER A 48 -5.90 20.44 20.96
CA SER A 48 -4.80 19.58 21.41
C SER A 48 -5.25 18.13 21.55
N TYR A 49 -4.31 17.19 21.44
CA TYR A 49 -4.62 15.76 21.56
C TYR A 49 -5.35 15.38 22.85
N ARG A 50 -5.08 16.06 23.96
CA ARG A 50 -5.80 15.86 25.24
C ARG A 50 -7.27 16.30 25.15
N LYS A 51 -7.53 17.45 24.51
CA LYS A 51 -8.91 17.93 24.27
C LYS A 51 -9.66 16.99 23.34
N ILE A 52 -9.01 16.47 22.30
CA ILE A 52 -9.59 15.49 21.38
C ILE A 52 -9.92 14.18 22.12
N THR A 53 -8.99 13.64 22.93
CA THR A 53 -9.27 12.48 23.78
C THR A 53 -10.52 12.69 24.63
N LYS A 54 -10.63 13.85 25.29
CA LYS A 54 -11.80 14.18 26.12
C LYS A 54 -13.07 14.21 25.27
N TYR A 55 -13.05 14.91 24.14
CA TYR A 55 -14.17 14.98 23.20
C TYR A 55 -14.68 13.59 22.78
N LEU A 56 -13.76 12.67 22.46
CA LEU A 56 -14.09 11.31 22.02
C LEU A 56 -14.67 10.47 23.17
N ASN A 57 -14.06 10.54 24.36
CA ASN A 57 -14.54 9.82 25.54
C ASN A 57 -15.91 10.34 26.01
N ASP A 58 -16.14 11.65 26.00
CA ASP A 58 -17.41 12.29 26.39
C ASP A 58 -18.57 11.89 25.44
N ARG A 59 -18.25 11.48 24.21
CA ARG A 59 -19.21 11.00 23.19
C ARG A 59 -19.26 9.49 23.05
N GLU A 60 -18.61 8.76 23.96
CA GLU A 60 -18.53 7.30 23.94
C GLU A 60 -17.95 6.72 22.63
N ILE A 61 -17.15 7.52 21.91
CA ILE A 61 -16.47 7.06 20.69
C ILE A 61 -15.26 6.23 21.11
N LEU A 62 -15.40 4.91 21.05
CA LEU A 62 -14.33 4.00 21.39
C LEU A 62 -13.29 3.88 20.28
N THR A 63 -12.04 3.59 20.67
CA THR A 63 -10.97 3.19 19.75
C THR A 63 -11.39 2.00 18.89
N HIS A 64 -10.66 1.74 17.79
CA HIS A 64 -10.93 0.58 16.94
C HIS A 64 -10.89 -0.78 17.69
N ARG A 65 -10.24 -0.84 18.87
CA ARG A 65 -10.22 -2.03 19.74
C ARG A 65 -11.31 -2.05 20.82
N GLY A 66 -12.29 -1.13 20.76
CA GLY A 66 -13.38 -1.05 21.73
C GLY A 66 -12.97 -0.51 23.11
N LYS A 67 -11.84 0.21 23.21
CA LYS A 67 -11.36 0.82 24.47
C LYS A 67 -11.56 2.34 24.49
N LYS A 68 -11.70 2.92 25.67
CA LYS A 68 -11.61 4.39 25.88
C LYS A 68 -10.23 4.92 25.47
N TRP A 69 -10.18 6.20 25.11
CA TRP A 69 -8.95 6.89 24.73
C TRP A 69 -8.13 7.25 25.96
N GLY A 70 -6.81 7.06 25.88
CA GLY A 70 -5.89 7.44 26.95
C GLY A 70 -5.83 8.95 27.13
N GLU A 71 -5.94 9.40 28.39
CA GLU A 71 -6.07 10.81 28.81
C GLU A 71 -4.93 11.72 28.32
N THR A 72 -3.74 11.17 28.10
CA THR A 72 -2.55 11.90 27.66
C THR A 72 -2.62 12.33 26.19
N GLY A 73 -3.52 11.77 25.38
CA GLY A 73 -3.62 12.06 23.94
C GLY A 73 -2.69 11.22 23.05
N ASN A 74 -1.87 10.34 23.63
CA ASN A 74 -0.91 9.51 22.89
C ASN A 74 -1.58 8.63 21.83
N SER A 75 -2.75 8.08 22.13
CA SER A 75 -3.52 7.26 21.20
C SER A 75 -4.06 8.07 20.01
N VAL A 76 -4.49 9.32 20.24
CA VAL A 76 -4.99 10.22 19.19
C VAL A 76 -3.86 10.56 18.22
N HIS A 77 -2.71 11.01 18.74
CA HIS A 77 -1.52 11.27 17.93
C HIS A 77 -1.08 10.02 17.14
N SER A 78 -1.16 8.83 17.76
CA SER A 78 -0.78 7.58 17.10
C SER A 78 -1.66 7.27 15.89
N VAL A 79 -2.96 7.60 15.90
CA VAL A 79 -3.85 7.39 14.75
C VAL A 79 -3.38 8.21 13.55
N LEU A 80 -3.15 9.51 13.74
CA LEU A 80 -2.66 10.41 12.69
C LEU A 80 -1.31 9.94 12.12
N LYS A 81 -0.36 9.64 13.01
CA LYS A 81 0.97 9.15 12.63
C LYS A 81 0.90 7.85 11.84
N ARG A 82 0.12 6.87 12.30
CA ARG A 82 0.03 5.55 11.65
C ARG A 82 -0.66 5.60 10.29
N LYS A 83 -1.69 6.45 10.14
CA LYS A 83 -2.33 6.68 8.83
C LYS A 83 -1.34 7.28 7.84
N HIS A 84 -0.62 8.32 8.22
CA HIS A 84 0.43 8.90 7.38
C HIS A 84 1.51 7.88 6.96
N GLN A 85 2.01 7.08 7.91
CA GLN A 85 2.99 6.02 7.61
C GLN A 85 2.44 4.99 6.63
N ARG A 86 1.18 4.58 6.80
CA ARG A 86 0.50 3.64 5.93
C ARG A 86 0.40 4.19 4.50
N ASP A 87 -0.09 5.42 4.35
CA ASP A 87 -0.31 6.05 3.05
C ASP A 87 1.03 6.27 2.32
N SER A 88 2.05 6.72 3.04
CA SER A 88 3.42 6.87 2.53
C SER A 88 3.99 5.54 2.04
N ARG A 89 3.80 4.44 2.78
CA ARG A 89 4.23 3.10 2.37
C ARG A 89 3.50 2.63 1.11
N ILE A 90 2.18 2.82 1.04
CA ILE A 90 1.38 2.42 -0.13
C ILE A 90 1.87 3.19 -1.36
N HIS A 91 1.98 4.51 -1.25
CA HIS A 91 2.37 5.36 -2.36
C HIS A 91 3.81 5.12 -2.83
N LYS A 92 4.79 5.17 -1.90
CA LYS A 92 6.21 5.15 -2.26
C LYS A 92 6.76 3.77 -2.58
N LEU A 93 6.20 2.73 -1.96
CA LEU A 93 6.74 1.38 -2.07
C LEU A 93 5.81 0.49 -2.90
N ARG A 94 4.54 0.39 -2.52
CA ARG A 94 3.63 -0.61 -3.11
C ARG A 94 3.19 -0.22 -4.52
N ASN A 95 2.77 1.03 -4.72
CA ASN A 95 2.27 1.56 -5.98
C ASN A 95 3.40 2.15 -6.84
N LYS A 96 4.65 1.84 -6.52
CA LYS A 96 5.79 2.30 -7.30
C LYS A 96 5.77 1.59 -8.65
N GLU A 97 5.76 2.36 -9.72
CA GLU A 97 5.83 1.86 -11.08
C GLU A 97 7.28 1.59 -11.49
N TYR A 98 7.48 0.45 -12.14
CA TYR A 98 8.76 0.04 -12.69
C TYR A 98 8.60 -0.17 -14.19
N LYS A 99 9.50 0.44 -14.97
CA LYS A 99 9.50 0.28 -16.43
C LYS A 99 9.83 -1.17 -16.80
N THR A 100 9.04 -1.75 -17.69
CA THR A 100 9.37 -3.02 -18.35
C THR A 100 10.67 -2.85 -19.13
N ARG A 101 11.57 -3.83 -19.00
CA ARG A 101 12.83 -3.88 -19.72
C ARG A 101 12.82 -5.03 -20.71
N TYR A 102 13.29 -4.76 -21.92
CA TYR A 102 13.52 -5.76 -22.96
C TYR A 102 15.03 -5.86 -23.18
N SER A 103 15.57 -7.07 -23.23
CA SER A 103 17.01 -7.29 -23.42
C SER A 103 17.28 -8.60 -24.15
N ASN A 104 18.54 -8.80 -24.55
CA ASN A 104 19.03 -10.06 -25.12
C ASN A 104 18.27 -10.51 -26.39
N PHE A 105 17.99 -9.59 -27.31
CA PHE A 105 17.39 -9.92 -28.59
C PHE A 105 18.35 -10.74 -29.45
N GLN A 106 17.94 -11.94 -29.84
CA GLN A 106 18.72 -12.88 -30.65
C GLN A 106 17.81 -13.62 -31.64
N ILE A 107 18.38 -14.06 -32.76
CA ILE A 107 17.69 -14.96 -33.70
C ILE A 107 18.30 -16.34 -33.52
N GLU A 108 17.48 -17.30 -33.10
CA GLU A 108 17.87 -18.69 -32.91
C GLU A 108 17.24 -19.59 -33.97
N TYR A 109 18.03 -20.54 -34.46
CA TYR A 109 17.60 -21.48 -35.49
C TYR A 109 17.35 -22.84 -34.84
N LEU A 110 16.09 -23.16 -34.60
CA LEU A 110 15.69 -24.42 -33.97
C LEU A 110 15.34 -25.44 -35.06
N ARG A 111 15.82 -26.67 -34.88
CA ARG A 111 15.43 -27.81 -35.72
C ARG A 111 14.11 -28.38 -35.20
N ASN A 112 13.17 -28.59 -36.12
CA ASN A 112 11.93 -29.34 -35.86
C ASN A 112 12.17 -30.85 -35.97
#